data_AF-A0A363TFF9-F1
#
_entry.id   AF-A0A363TFF9-F1
#
_cell.length_a   1.000
_cell.length_b   1.000
_cell.length_c   1.000
_cell.angle_alpha   90.00
_cell.angle_beta   90.00
_cell.angle_gamma   90.00
#
_symmetry.space_group_name_H-M   'P 1'
#
loop_
_entity.id
_entity.type
_entity.pdbx_description
1 polymer ?
#
loop_
_entity_poly.entity_id
_entity_poly.type
_entity_poly.pdbx_seq_one_letter_code
_entity_poly.pdbx_strand_id
1 'polypeptide(L)'
;MADLAVAYDLIEGRIGAPWAADFGIADCAAAPALFYAAIVAPFPPGHANLARYSERLMARPSVRRVIAEARPWFRYFPLHEAIPARFLAERPDTA
;
A
#
# COMPACT_ATOMS: atom_id res chain seq x y z
N MET A 1 1.63 2.16 19.03
CA MET A 1 1.09 3.03 17.95
C MET A 1 1.96 4.25 17.65
N ALA A 2 2.82 4.72 18.57
CA ALA A 2 3.74 5.84 18.32
C ALA A 2 4.69 5.60 17.13
N ASP A 3 5.14 4.36 16.91
CA ASP A 3 6.12 4.05 15.84
C ASP A 3 5.58 4.24 14.42
N LEU A 4 4.29 3.97 14.19
CA LEU A 4 3.72 4.09 12.85
C LEU A 4 3.45 5.55 12.47
N ALA A 5 3.02 6.37 13.43
CA ALA A 5 2.88 7.81 13.24
C ALA A 5 4.24 8.44 12.87
N VAL A 6 5.30 8.09 13.60
CA VAL A 6 6.66 8.55 13.30
C VAL A 6 7.12 8.11 11.90
N ALA A 7 6.85 6.86 11.52
CA ALA A 7 7.16 6.38 10.17
C ALA A 7 6.40 7.15 9.09
N TYR A 8 5.12 7.45 9.32
CA TYR A 8 4.30 8.24 8.39
C TYR A 8 4.82 9.66 8.24
N ASP A 9 5.14 10.35 9.34
CA ASP A 9 5.70 11.71 9.32
C ASP A 9 7.02 11.75 8.53
N LEU A 10 7.85 10.74 8.73
CA LEU A 10 9.15 10.61 8.08
C LEU A 10 9.03 10.34 6.57
N ILE A 11 8.04 9.56 6.13
CA ILE A 11 7.77 9.36 4.70
C ILE A 11 7.15 10.61 4.09
N GLU A 12 6.19 11.25 4.77
CA GLU A 12 5.51 12.47 4.31
C GLU A 12 6.50 13.59 4.00
N GLY A 13 7.50 13.79 4.86
CA GLY A 13 8.53 14.81 4.66
C GLY A 13 9.59 14.46 3.61
N ARG A 14 9.67 13.20 3.16
CA ARG A 14 10.71 12.74 2.22
C ARG A 14 10.20 12.50 0.81
N ILE A 15 8.94 12.07 0.65
CA ILE A 15 8.36 11.78 -0.66
C ILE A 15 7.78 13.07 -1.25
N GLY A 16 8.59 13.83 -1.98
CA GLY A 16 8.13 14.97 -2.79
C GLY A 16 7.94 14.64 -4.27
N ALA A 17 8.36 13.44 -4.69
CA ALA A 17 8.43 12.99 -6.07
C ALA A 17 7.47 11.80 -6.31
N PRO A 18 7.36 11.30 -7.56
CA PRO A 18 6.55 10.11 -7.86
C PRO A 18 6.90 8.87 -7.04
N TRP A 19 8.20 8.67 -6.78
CA TRP A 19 8.78 7.51 -6.09
C TRP A 19 9.81 7.97 -5.05
N ALA A 20 10.35 7.04 -4.26
CA ALA A 20 11.40 7.37 -3.29
C ALA A 20 12.66 7.97 -3.95
N ALA A 21 12.96 7.53 -5.18
CA ALA A 21 13.91 8.13 -6.10
C ALA A 21 13.42 7.84 -7.54
N ASP A 22 14.11 6.98 -8.27
CA ASP A 22 13.52 6.18 -9.35
C ASP A 22 12.82 4.96 -8.76
N PHE A 23 11.82 4.42 -9.45
CA PHE A 23 11.12 3.21 -8.99
C PHE A 23 12.13 2.06 -8.82
N GLY A 24 12.28 1.56 -7.59
CA GLY A 24 13.30 0.57 -7.28
C GLY A 24 13.01 -0.22 -6.00
N ILE A 25 14.08 -0.73 -5.39
CA ILE A 25 13.96 -1.63 -4.23
C ILE A 25 13.27 -0.97 -3.03
N ALA A 26 13.43 0.34 -2.85
CA ALA A 26 12.75 1.10 -1.81
C ALA A 26 11.22 1.06 -1.97
N ASP A 27 10.72 1.26 -3.19
CA ASP A 27 9.29 1.21 -3.53
C ASP A 27 8.74 -0.22 -3.42
N CYS A 28 9.53 -1.22 -3.86
CA CYS A 28 9.19 -2.63 -3.72
C CYS A 28 9.05 -3.05 -2.25
N ALA A 29 9.92 -2.54 -1.37
CA ALA A 29 9.83 -2.79 0.07
C ALA A 29 8.66 -2.02 0.71
N ALA A 30 8.41 -0.78 0.26
CA ALA A 30 7.35 0.06 0.79
C ALA A 30 5.95 -0.46 0.42
N ALA A 31 5.75 -1.03 -0.76
CA ALA A 31 4.43 -1.45 -1.23
C ALA A 31 3.67 -2.41 -0.28
N PRO A 32 4.21 -3.59 0.11
CA PRO A 32 3.51 -4.47 1.03
C PRO A 32 3.39 -3.88 2.44
N ALA A 33 4.39 -3.11 2.89
CA ALA A 33 4.34 -2.47 4.21
C ALA A 33 3.21 -1.43 4.28
N LEU A 34 3.09 -0.56 3.28
CA LEU A 34 2.06 0.47 3.20
C LEU A 34 0.67 -0.11 2.94
N PHE A 35 0.57 -1.22 2.21
CA PHE A 35 -0.70 -1.94 2.02
C PHE A 35 -1.32 -2.33 3.36
N TYR A 36 -0.57 -3.05 4.21
CA TYR A 36 -1.08 -3.48 5.51
C TYR A 36 -1.18 -2.32 6.51
N ALA A 37 -0.23 -1.39 6.49
CA ALA A 37 -0.25 -0.23 7.37
C ALA A 37 -1.52 0.60 7.17
N ALA A 38 -1.94 0.85 5.92
CA ALA A 38 -3.17 1.59 5.62
C ALA A 38 -4.45 0.88 6.09
N ILE A 39 -4.44 -0.46 6.18
CA ILE A 39 -5.56 -1.25 6.71
C ILE A 39 -5.59 -1.17 8.25
N VAL A 40 -4.44 -1.30 8.89
CA VAL A 40 -4.32 -1.31 10.36
C VAL A 40 -4.52 0.09 10.94
N ALA A 41 -3.97 1.11 10.29
CA ALA A 41 -4.00 2.50 10.72
C ALA A 41 -4.05 3.42 9.48
N PRO A 42 -5.26 3.85 9.07
CA PRO A 42 -5.44 4.76 7.95
C PRO A 42 -4.59 6.04 8.10
N PHE A 43 -4.14 6.58 6.97
CA PHE A 43 -3.31 7.78 6.96
C PHE A 43 -4.09 9.01 7.48
N PRO A 44 -3.60 9.71 8.53
CA PRO A 44 -4.26 10.90 9.05
C PRO A 44 -4.34 12.06 8.06
N PRO A 45 -5.27 13.01 8.28
CA PRO A 45 -5.30 14.28 7.56
C PRO A 45 -3.98 15.05 7.82
N GLY A 46 -3.11 15.12 6.81
CA GLY A 46 -1.76 15.69 6.92
C GLY A 46 -0.71 14.91 6.13
N HIS A 47 -0.97 13.62 5.87
CA HIS A 47 -0.06 12.73 5.15
C HIS A 47 -0.41 12.60 3.66
N ALA A 48 -0.51 13.75 2.98
CA ALA A 48 -1.00 13.82 1.60
C ALA A 48 -0.01 13.21 0.59
N ASN A 49 1.29 13.44 0.79
CA ASN A 49 2.32 12.86 -0.06
C ASN A 49 2.39 11.34 0.12
N LEU A 50 2.34 10.87 1.37
CA LEU A 50 2.29 9.45 1.70
C LEU A 50 1.06 8.78 1.08
N ALA A 51 -0.13 9.38 1.21
CA ALA A 51 -1.34 8.84 0.62
C ALA A 51 -1.23 8.73 -0.90
N ARG A 52 -0.73 9.77 -1.56
CA ARG A 52 -0.52 9.79 -3.02
C ARG A 52 0.52 8.76 -3.46
N TYR A 53 1.59 8.61 -2.70
CA TYR A 53 2.64 7.63 -2.94
C TYR A 53 2.09 6.20 -2.79
N SER A 54 1.35 5.91 -1.72
CA SER A 54 0.68 4.63 -1.53
C SER A 54 -0.26 4.29 -2.68
N GLU A 55 -1.12 5.22 -3.09
CA GLU A 55 -2.03 5.00 -4.22
C GLU A 55 -1.27 4.75 -5.54
N ARG A 56 -0.16 5.46 -5.79
CA ARG A 56 0.70 5.19 -6.97
C ARG A 56 1.30 3.79 -6.93
N LEU A 57 1.78 3.33 -5.77
CA LEU A 57 2.29 1.97 -5.61
C LEU A 57 1.19 0.95 -5.91
N MET A 58 -0.01 1.10 -5.32
CA MET A 58 -1.13 0.18 -5.52
C MET A 58 -1.64 0.15 -6.97
N ALA A 59 -1.54 1.26 -7.69
CA ALA A 59 -1.92 1.36 -9.10
C ALA A 59 -0.90 0.74 -10.06
N ARG A 60 0.35 0.52 -9.62
CA ARG A 60 1.42 0.03 -10.49
C ARG A 60 1.13 -1.42 -10.97
N PRO A 61 1.31 -1.75 -12.27
CA PRO A 61 0.98 -3.08 -12.79
C PRO A 61 1.63 -4.26 -12.06
N SER A 62 2.91 -4.13 -11.70
CA SER A 62 3.63 -5.18 -10.96
C SER A 62 3.05 -5.40 -9.56
N VAL A 63 2.75 -4.33 -8.82
CA VAL A 63 2.17 -4.40 -7.47
C VAL A 63 0.73 -4.93 -7.53
N ARG A 64 -0.07 -4.46 -8.49
CA ARG A 64 -1.44 -4.96 -8.71
C ARG A 64 -1.45 -6.45 -9.01
N ARG A 65 -0.49 -6.95 -9.79
CA ARG A 65 -0.33 -8.39 -10.05
C ARG A 65 -0.03 -9.15 -8.76
N VAL A 66 0.92 -8.67 -7.95
CA VAL A 66 1.27 -9.29 -6.66
C VAL A 66 0.07 -9.35 -5.72
N ILE A 67 -0.70 -8.26 -5.60
CA ILE A 67 -1.92 -8.22 -4.77
C ILE A 67 -2.94 -9.23 -5.28
N ALA A 68 -3.14 -9.34 -6.59
CA ALA A 68 -4.06 -10.30 -7.17
C ALA A 68 -3.65 -11.75 -6.90
N GLU A 69 -2.37 -12.07 -7.04
CA GLU A 69 -1.81 -13.40 -6.74
C GLU A 69 -1.85 -13.71 -5.23
N ALA A 70 -1.80 -12.69 -4.37
CA ALA A 70 -1.86 -12.83 -2.92
C ALA A 70 -3.27 -13.10 -2.36
N ARG A 71 -4.34 -12.84 -3.12
CA ARG A 71 -5.75 -12.92 -2.65
C ARG A 71 -6.13 -14.22 -1.95
N PRO A 72 -5.77 -15.42 -2.44
CA PRO A 72 -6.12 -16.68 -1.76
C PRO A 72 -5.55 -16.78 -0.34
N TRP A 73 -4.51 -16.00 -0.06
CA TRP A 73 -3.79 -15.98 1.21
C TRP A 73 -4.30 -14.90 2.17
N PHE A 74 -5.12 -13.94 1.72
CA PHE A 74 -5.64 -12.88 2.59
C PHE A 74 -6.51 -13.41 3.73
N ARG A 75 -7.07 -14.62 3.61
CA ARG A 75 -7.75 -15.32 4.72
C ARG A 75 -6.87 -15.56 5.96
N TYR A 76 -5.54 -15.53 5.81
CA TYR A 76 -4.59 -15.67 6.91
C TYR A 76 -4.24 -14.33 7.57
N PHE A 77 -4.64 -13.20 6.98
CA PHE A 77 -4.43 -11.90 7.57
C PHE A 77 -5.49 -11.65 8.68
N PRO A 78 -5.09 -11.34 9.93
CA PRO A 78 -6.03 -11.22 11.05
C PRO A 78 -7.13 -10.17 10.87
N LEU A 79 -6.88 -9.13 10.07
CA LEU A 79 -7.84 -8.07 9.77
C LEU A 79 -8.39 -8.19 8.34
N HIS A 80 -8.61 -9.41 7.86
CA HIS A 80 -9.12 -9.68 6.51
C HIS A 80 -10.35 -8.83 6.15
N GLU A 81 -11.30 -8.68 7.07
CA GLU A 81 -12.55 -7.93 6.84
C GLU A 81 -12.32 -6.43 6.63
N ALA A 82 -11.18 -5.89 7.08
CA ALA A 82 -10.80 -4.50 6.89
C ALA A 82 -10.09 -4.24 5.56
N ILE A 83 -9.79 -5.28 4.77
CA ILE A 83 -9.16 -5.12 3.45
C ILE A 83 -10.15 -4.41 2.51
N PRO A 84 -9.75 -3.28 1.86
CA PRO A 84 -10.61 -2.59 0.90
C PRO A 84 -11.09 -3.51 -0.22
N ALA A 85 -12.38 -3.48 -0.53
CA ALA A 85 -13.03 -4.35 -1.52
C ALA A 85 -12.33 -4.36 -2.90
N ARG A 86 -11.73 -3.22 -3.31
CA ARG A 86 -10.95 -3.10 -4.56
C ARG A 86 -9.79 -4.08 -4.67
N PHE A 87 -9.26 -4.55 -3.54
CA PHE A 87 -8.17 -5.53 -3.49
C PHE A 87 -8.66 -6.98 -3.44
N LEU A 88 -9.91 -7.18 -3.02
CA LEU A 88 -10.58 -8.49 -2.96
C LEU A 88 -11.26 -8.85 -4.29
N ALA A 89 -11.71 -7.86 -5.06
CA ALA A 89 -12.41 -8.07 -6.32
C ALA A 89 -11.58 -8.89 -7.32
N GLU A 90 -12.09 -10.04 -7.77
CA GLU A 90 -11.43 -10.87 -8.78
C GLU A 90 -11.10 -10.06 -10.04
N ARG A 91 -10.01 -10.44 -10.73
CA ARG A 91 -9.84 -9.93 -12.10
C ARG A 91 -11.06 -10.42 -12.89
N PRO A 92 -11.70 -9.61 -13.74
CA PRO A 92 -12.61 -10.19 -14.73
C PRO A 92 -11.82 -11.27 -15.47
N ASP A 93 -12.34 -12.49 -15.47
CA ASP A 93 -11.82 -13.60 -16.27
C ASP A 93 -11.76 -13.11 -17.71
N THR A 94 -10.57 -12.72 -18.13
CA THR A 94 -10.30 -12.44 -19.53
C THR A 94 -9.53 -13.66 -19.99
N ALA A 95 -10.28 -14.53 -20.68
CA ALA A 95 -9.77 -15.59 -21.53
C ALA A 95 -8.72 -15.06 -22.53
#